data_AF-A0A2E2D8H2-F1
#
_entry.id   AF-A0A2E2D8H2-F1
#
_cell.length_a   1.000
_cell.length_b   1.000
_cell.length_c   1.000
_cell.angle_alpha   90.00
_cell.angle_beta   90.00
_cell.angle_gamma   90.00
#
_symmetry.space_group_name_H-M   'P 1'
#
loop_
_entity.id
_entity.type
_entity.pdbx_description
1 polymer ?
#
loop_
_entity_poly.entity_id
_entity_poly.type
_entity_poly.pdbx_seq_one_letter_code
_entity_poly.pdbx_strand_id
1 'polypeptide(L)'
;MHGKRNIVSVIVMTILAIIILLKVMSGSLINHAAQLKLDEIYINEDWLMSRYGMGKIQPDVSFLIDNKMFSQFGHQLFIDAKPLTHLQRPLLGGISMEDIIVLTTDDALILLTREGEFIEKMGAEAGIPAPIQNIGLYHGEPVLQTRQAMWRSNFMLDKWEPISLQGVSWSMPHPLPQSVHDALKQFFYGKGISVQQLLIDIHNGRILGDLGIWLIDLLGLMIVFLSLTGLWMWGRRQG
;
A
#
# COMPACT_ATOMS: atom_id res chain seq x y z
N MET A 1 -23.34 -45.88 -24.72
CA MET A 1 -23.18 -44.40 -24.74
C MET A 1 -24.25 -43.60 -23.98
N HIS A 2 -25.28 -44.22 -23.38
CA HIS A 2 -26.34 -43.50 -22.64
C HIS A 2 -26.01 -43.17 -21.16
N GLY A 3 -25.13 -43.92 -20.49
CA GLY A 3 -24.81 -43.70 -19.06
C GLY A 3 -23.98 -42.44 -18.76
N LYS A 4 -23.08 -42.02 -19.66
CA LYS A 4 -22.23 -40.83 -19.45
C LYS A 4 -23.00 -39.50 -19.57
N ARG A 5 -24.06 -39.43 -20.40
CA ARG A 5 -24.90 -38.22 -20.56
C ARG A 5 -25.69 -37.87 -19.29
N ASN A 6 -26.13 -38.88 -18.53
CA ASN A 6 -26.88 -38.65 -17.29
C ASN A 6 -26.00 -38.10 -16.16
N ILE A 7 -24.76 -38.60 -16.03
CA ILE A 7 -23.83 -38.14 -14.99
C ILE A 7 -23.44 -36.67 -15.22
N VAL A 8 -23.10 -36.31 -16.47
CA VAL A 8 -22.75 -34.92 -16.81
C VAL A 8 -23.93 -33.97 -16.55
N SER A 9 -25.15 -34.36 -16.92
CA SER A 9 -26.35 -33.57 -16.67
C SER A 9 -26.59 -33.34 -15.17
N VAL A 10 -26.45 -34.38 -14.35
CA VAL A 10 -26.60 -34.28 -12.89
C VAL A 10 -25.56 -33.35 -12.29
N ILE A 11 -24.29 -33.49 -12.67
CA ILE A 11 -23.20 -32.63 -12.17
C ILE A 11 -23.48 -31.15 -12.52
N VAL A 12 -23.88 -30.87 -13.77
CA VAL A 12 -24.21 -29.50 -14.21
C VAL A 12 -25.36 -28.92 -13.40
N MET A 13 -26.42 -29.70 -13.17
CA MET A 13 -27.56 -29.25 -12.36
C MET A 13 -27.17 -29.00 -10.90
N THR A 14 -26.34 -29.85 -10.30
CA THR A 14 -25.85 -29.65 -8.93
C THR A 14 -25.02 -28.38 -8.82
N ILE A 15 -24.10 -28.14 -9.76
CA ILE A 15 -23.29 -26.91 -9.79
C ILE A 15 -24.17 -25.67 -9.92
N LEU A 16 -25.14 -25.70 -10.85
CA LEU A 16 -26.05 -24.58 -11.05
C LEU A 16 -26.90 -24.31 -9.79
N ALA A 17 -27.41 -25.35 -9.14
CA ALA A 17 -28.18 -25.23 -7.91
C ALA A 17 -27.33 -24.62 -6.77
N ILE A 18 -26.08 -25.05 -6.61
CA ILE A 18 -25.15 -24.48 -5.64
C ILE A 18 -24.94 -22.98 -5.92
N ILE A 19 -24.70 -22.61 -7.18
CA ILE A 19 -24.49 -21.19 -7.53
C ILE A 19 -25.73 -20.35 -7.25
N ILE A 20 -26.93 -20.86 -7.57
CA ILE A 20 -28.19 -20.17 -7.27
C ILE A 20 -28.38 -20.01 -5.75
N LEU A 21 -28.11 -21.07 -4.98
CA LEU A 21 -28.18 -21.00 -3.51
C LEU A 21 -27.21 -19.96 -2.95
N LEU A 22 -25.96 -19.97 -3.38
CA LEU A 22 -24.97 -18.97 -3.00
C LEU A 22 -25.43 -17.55 -3.36
N LYS A 23 -26.03 -17.37 -4.55
CA LYS A 23 -26.57 -16.09 -5.01
C LYS A 23 -27.72 -15.59 -4.13
N VAL A 24 -28.66 -16.45 -3.78
CA VAL A 24 -29.80 -16.11 -2.91
C VAL A 24 -29.31 -15.80 -1.50
N MET A 25 -28.44 -16.64 -0.94
CA MET A 25 -27.88 -16.44 0.41
C MET A 25 -27.08 -15.14 0.50
N SER A 26 -26.14 -14.91 -0.43
CA SER A 26 -25.35 -13.67 -0.47
C SER A 26 -26.24 -12.44 -0.68
N GLY A 27 -27.21 -12.50 -1.59
CA GLY A 27 -28.17 -11.42 -1.79
C GLY A 27 -28.99 -11.11 -0.54
N SER A 28 -29.46 -12.14 0.18
CA SER A 28 -30.19 -11.96 1.44
C SER A 28 -29.33 -11.31 2.52
N LEU A 29 -28.06 -11.71 2.64
CA LEU A 29 -27.11 -11.11 3.58
C LEU A 29 -26.79 -9.66 3.23
N ILE A 30 -26.59 -9.37 1.94
CA ILE A 30 -26.35 -8.01 1.43
C ILE A 30 -27.57 -7.11 1.72
N ASN A 31 -28.79 -7.60 1.50
CA ASN A 31 -30.02 -6.86 1.76
C ASN A 31 -30.18 -6.48 3.25
N HIS A 32 -29.61 -7.28 4.16
CA HIS A 32 -29.65 -7.04 5.60
C HIS A 32 -28.30 -6.56 6.17
N ALA A 33 -27.37 -6.13 5.31
CA ALA A 33 -26.00 -5.86 5.71
C ALA A 33 -25.91 -4.77 6.79
N ALA A 34 -26.77 -3.75 6.71
CA ALA A 34 -26.82 -2.68 7.70
C ALA A 34 -27.32 -3.18 9.07
N GLN A 35 -28.40 -3.98 9.12
CA GLN A 35 -28.91 -4.53 10.38
C GLN A 35 -27.91 -5.51 11.01
N LEU A 36 -27.16 -6.24 10.18
CA LEU A 36 -26.12 -7.16 10.58
C LEU A 36 -24.76 -6.47 10.81
N LYS A 37 -24.66 -5.16 10.56
CA LYS A 37 -23.43 -4.36 10.67
C LYS A 37 -22.24 -4.93 9.90
N LEU A 38 -22.49 -5.50 8.73
CA LEU A 38 -21.44 -6.15 7.92
C LEU A 38 -20.46 -5.13 7.31
N ASP A 39 -20.81 -3.85 7.30
CA ASP A 39 -19.95 -2.71 6.98
C ASP A 39 -19.00 -2.31 8.12
N GLU A 40 -19.25 -2.78 9.35
CA GLU A 40 -18.41 -2.53 10.52
C GLU A 40 -17.43 -3.68 10.82
N ILE A 41 -17.61 -4.85 10.20
CA ILE A 41 -16.73 -6.01 10.36
C ILE A 41 -15.72 -6.02 9.21
N TYR A 42 -14.42 -6.05 9.54
CA TYR A 42 -13.33 -5.95 8.57
C TYR A 42 -12.47 -7.20 8.54
N ILE A 43 -11.99 -7.55 7.35
CA ILE A 43 -11.04 -8.63 7.09
C ILE A 43 -9.76 -8.00 6.53
N ASN A 44 -8.62 -8.32 7.15
CA ASN A 44 -7.29 -7.80 6.80
C ASN A 44 -6.29 -8.93 6.48
N GLU A 45 -6.79 -10.00 5.86
CA GLU A 45 -5.94 -11.11 5.40
C GLU A 45 -5.10 -10.68 4.19
N ASP A 46 -3.80 -10.98 4.18
CA ASP A 46 -2.86 -10.47 3.17
C ASP A 46 -3.21 -10.89 1.74
N TRP A 47 -3.67 -12.13 1.54
CA TRP A 47 -4.09 -12.61 0.22
C TRP A 47 -5.30 -11.82 -0.30
N LEU A 48 -6.24 -11.47 0.60
CA LEU A 48 -7.43 -10.73 0.26
C LEU A 48 -7.04 -9.27 -0.02
N MET A 49 -6.27 -8.64 0.85
CA MET A 49 -5.76 -7.28 0.62
C MET A 49 -5.05 -7.19 -0.73
N SER A 50 -4.14 -8.12 -1.03
CA SER A 50 -3.42 -8.15 -2.31
C SER A 50 -4.37 -8.30 -3.49
N ARG A 51 -5.49 -9.02 -3.36
CA ARG A 51 -6.49 -9.17 -4.40
C ARG A 51 -7.20 -7.86 -4.74
N TYR A 52 -7.32 -6.97 -3.75
CA TYR A 52 -7.86 -5.61 -3.88
C TYR A 52 -6.78 -4.55 -4.18
N GLY A 53 -5.54 -4.96 -4.47
CA GLY A 53 -4.42 -4.02 -4.68
C GLY A 53 -3.98 -3.31 -3.41
N MET A 54 -4.36 -3.82 -2.24
CA MET A 54 -4.01 -3.30 -0.93
C MET A 54 -2.92 -4.15 -0.25
N GLY A 55 -2.25 -3.60 0.75
CA GLY A 55 -1.32 -4.33 1.61
C GLY A 55 0.14 -4.38 1.15
N LYS A 56 0.51 -3.82 -0.01
CA LYS A 56 1.91 -3.62 -0.38
C LYS A 56 2.37 -2.24 0.07
N ILE A 57 3.00 -2.18 1.24
CA ILE A 57 3.69 -0.97 1.71
C ILE A 57 5.17 -1.10 1.35
N GLN A 58 5.58 -0.35 0.33
CA GLN A 58 6.99 -0.25 -0.05
C GLN A 58 7.32 1.24 -0.22
N PRO A 59 8.13 1.81 0.68
CA PRO A 59 8.61 3.17 0.51
C PRO A 59 9.61 3.20 -0.65
N ASP A 60 9.77 4.35 -1.29
CA ASP A 60 10.82 4.57 -2.30
C ASP A 60 12.21 4.41 -1.65
N VAL A 61 12.32 4.91 -0.42
CA VAL A 61 13.51 4.79 0.43
C VAL A 61 13.12 5.00 1.88
N SER A 62 13.89 4.42 2.79
CA SER A 62 13.66 4.57 4.21
C SER A 62 14.97 4.50 5.01
N PHE A 63 15.10 5.32 6.05
CA PHE A 63 16.28 5.45 6.90
C PHE A 63 15.91 5.42 8.38
N LEU A 64 16.70 4.73 9.19
CA LEU A 64 16.58 4.75 10.65
C LEU A 64 17.54 5.80 11.21
N ILE A 65 17.01 6.86 11.80
CA ILE A 65 17.79 8.00 12.32
C ILE A 65 17.28 8.32 13.71
N ASP A 66 18.16 8.32 14.71
CA ASP A 66 17.82 8.59 16.12
C ASP A 66 16.63 7.72 16.62
N ASN A 67 16.64 6.43 16.26
CA ASN A 67 15.58 5.46 16.59
C ASN A 67 14.18 5.81 16.02
N LYS A 68 14.12 6.69 15.01
CA LYS A 68 12.91 7.05 14.26
C LYS A 68 13.03 6.62 12.81
N MET A 69 11.94 6.14 12.25
CA MET A 69 11.90 5.64 10.88
C MET A 69 11.42 6.73 9.93
N PHE A 70 12.33 7.24 9.12
CA PHE A 70 12.02 8.16 8.03
C PHE A 70 11.74 7.38 6.76
N SER A 71 10.58 7.57 6.14
CA SER A 71 10.15 6.80 4.97
C SER A 71 9.50 7.70 3.94
N GLN A 72 9.95 7.64 2.69
CA GLN A 72 9.40 8.44 1.59
C GLN A 72 8.46 7.61 0.72
N PHE A 73 7.30 8.18 0.38
CA PHE A 73 6.35 7.65 -0.59
C PHE A 73 5.99 8.76 -1.59
N GLY A 74 6.56 8.69 -2.80
CA GLY A 74 6.53 9.77 -3.77
C GLY A 74 7.07 11.06 -3.17
N HIS A 75 6.21 12.08 -3.04
CA HIS A 75 6.59 13.35 -2.44
C HIS A 75 6.29 13.44 -0.94
N GLN A 76 5.63 12.46 -0.34
CA GLN A 76 5.29 12.51 1.09
C GLN A 76 6.38 11.82 1.91
N LEU A 77 6.92 12.55 2.89
CA LEU A 77 7.81 12.01 3.91
C LEU A 77 7.01 11.65 5.17
N PHE A 78 7.34 10.52 5.77
CA PHE A 78 6.78 10.04 7.03
C PHE A 78 7.87 9.88 8.09
N ILE A 79 7.49 10.10 9.35
CA ILE A 79 8.25 9.75 10.55
C ILE A 79 7.41 8.78 11.39
N ASP A 80 7.89 7.55 11.61
CA ASP A 80 7.18 6.50 12.36
C ASP A 80 5.70 6.34 11.93
N ALA A 81 5.48 6.25 10.62
CA ALA A 81 4.15 6.16 9.98
C ALA A 81 3.24 7.40 10.11
N LYS A 82 3.74 8.53 10.62
CA LYS A 82 3.02 9.81 10.65
C LYS A 82 3.49 10.72 9.50
N PRO A 83 2.58 11.35 8.75
CA PRO A 83 2.96 12.33 7.74
C PRO A 83 3.76 13.47 8.37
N LEU A 84 4.91 13.77 7.80
CA LEU A 84 5.81 14.81 8.29
C LEU A 84 5.75 16.06 7.41
N THR A 85 6.20 15.92 6.16
CA THR A 85 6.25 17.02 5.20
C THR A 85 6.33 16.47 3.78
N HIS A 86 6.31 17.36 2.79
CA HIS A 86 6.51 16.99 1.39
C HIS A 86 7.94 17.27 0.94
N LEU A 87 8.58 16.26 0.36
CA LEU A 87 9.87 16.38 -0.32
C LEU A 87 9.68 16.25 -1.84
N GLN A 88 10.02 17.28 -2.58
CA GLN A 88 9.98 17.28 -4.06
C GLN A 88 11.12 16.48 -4.70
N ARG A 89 12.09 16.04 -3.89
CA ARG A 89 13.30 15.34 -4.32
C ARG A 89 13.44 14.03 -3.55
N PRO A 90 14.15 13.03 -4.10
CA PRO A 90 14.44 11.79 -3.39
C PRO A 90 15.27 12.05 -2.12
N LEU A 91 14.89 11.40 -1.03
CA LEU A 91 15.67 11.33 0.20
C LEU A 91 16.87 10.41 -0.03
N LEU A 92 18.09 10.93 0.16
CA LEU A 92 19.33 10.19 -0.06
C LEU A 92 19.97 9.69 1.23
N GLY A 93 19.52 10.20 2.37
CA GLY A 93 19.99 9.79 3.68
C GLY A 93 19.64 10.80 4.75
N GLY A 94 20.10 10.51 5.95
CA GLY A 94 20.09 11.47 7.04
C GLY A 94 20.96 11.03 8.20
N ILE A 95 21.27 12.00 9.05
CA ILE A 95 22.11 11.86 10.24
C ILE A 95 21.42 12.54 11.43
N SER A 96 21.77 12.11 12.63
CA SER A 96 21.39 12.78 13.87
C SER A 96 22.60 13.52 14.42
N MET A 97 22.39 14.78 14.79
CA MET A 97 23.33 15.63 15.51
C MET A 97 22.79 15.91 16.92
N GLU A 98 23.50 16.69 17.72
CA GLU A 98 23.17 16.91 19.14
C GLU A 98 21.73 17.38 19.35
N ASP A 99 21.26 18.38 18.61
CA ASP A 99 19.91 18.96 18.78
C ASP A 99 18.98 18.81 17.56
N ILE A 100 19.51 18.33 16.43
CA ILE A 100 18.78 18.32 15.16
C ILE A 100 18.94 16.99 14.41
N ILE A 101 17.95 16.69 13.58
CA ILE A 101 18.01 15.66 12.56
C ILE A 101 18.25 16.35 11.21
N VAL A 102 19.24 15.87 10.47
CA VAL A 102 19.56 16.39 9.13
C VAL A 102 19.19 15.33 8.13
N LEU A 103 18.21 15.61 7.29
CA LEU A 103 17.86 14.82 6.12
C LEU A 103 18.49 15.43 4.87
N THR A 104 18.68 14.63 3.84
CA THR A 104 19.43 15.05 2.66
C THR A 104 18.73 14.65 1.38
N THR A 105 18.56 15.60 0.47
CA THR A 105 18.17 15.37 -0.93
C THR A 105 19.39 15.52 -1.83
N ASP A 106 19.22 15.41 -3.15
CA ASP A 106 20.31 15.63 -4.12
C ASP A 106 20.81 17.08 -4.17
N ASP A 107 20.00 18.04 -3.72
CA ASP A 107 20.25 19.48 -3.84
C ASP A 107 20.26 20.27 -2.51
N ALA A 108 19.90 19.65 -1.39
CA ALA A 108 19.73 20.36 -0.13
C ALA A 108 19.81 19.47 1.11
N LEU A 109 20.03 20.13 2.25
CA LEU A 109 19.80 19.60 3.59
C LEU A 109 18.46 20.11 4.12
N ILE A 110 17.70 19.23 4.76
CA ILE A 110 16.47 19.55 5.47
C ILE A 110 16.72 19.33 6.95
N LEU A 111 16.67 20.40 7.72
CA LEU A 111 16.91 20.37 9.16
C LEU A 111 15.59 20.26 9.89
N LEU A 112 15.54 19.31 10.82
CA LEU A 112 14.39 19.05 11.67
C LEU A 112 14.84 19.09 13.12
N THR A 113 13.93 19.45 14.03
CA THR A 113 14.12 19.18 15.46
C THR A 113 14.19 17.68 15.69
N ARG A 114 14.65 17.25 16.87
CA ARG A 114 14.58 15.83 17.24
C ARG A 114 13.15 15.30 17.19
N GLU A 115 12.14 16.13 17.47
CA GLU A 115 10.72 15.81 17.40
C GLU A 115 10.19 15.65 15.97
N GLY A 116 10.97 16.07 14.97
CA GLY A 116 10.60 16.05 13.56
C GLY A 116 9.99 17.35 13.06
N GLU A 117 9.98 18.42 13.84
CA GLU A 117 9.47 19.71 13.39
C GLU A 117 10.44 20.35 12.39
N PHE A 118 9.92 20.92 11.31
CA PHE A 118 10.74 21.57 10.30
C PHE A 118 11.42 22.83 10.85
N ILE A 119 12.73 22.92 10.71
CA ILE A 119 13.52 24.10 11.08
C ILE A 119 13.78 24.92 9.81
N GLU A 120 14.55 24.37 8.88
CA GLU A 120 14.94 25.06 7.66
C GLU A 120 15.41 24.10 6.55
N LYS A 121 15.56 24.66 5.34
CA LYS A 121 16.14 23.98 4.18
C LYS A 121 17.38 24.76 3.71
N MET A 122 18.54 24.10 3.72
CA MET A 122 19.80 24.67 3.26
C MET A 122 20.19 24.09 1.91
N GLY A 123 20.28 24.94 0.88
CA GLY A 123 20.70 24.54 -0.47
C GLY A 123 22.01 25.20 -0.90
N ALA A 124 22.23 25.32 -2.21
CA ALA A 124 23.44 25.95 -2.77
C ALA A 124 23.70 27.38 -2.25
N GLU A 125 22.64 28.16 -2.00
CA GLU A 125 22.74 29.53 -1.44
C GLU A 125 23.37 29.56 -0.04
N ALA A 126 23.26 28.45 0.72
CA ALA A 126 23.87 28.27 2.04
C ALA A 126 25.26 27.61 1.95
N GLY A 127 25.81 27.45 0.74
CA GLY A 127 27.12 26.83 0.52
C GLY A 127 27.13 25.30 0.58
N ILE A 128 25.96 24.64 0.53
CA ILE A 128 25.88 23.18 0.56
C ILE A 128 26.46 22.57 -0.74
N PRO A 129 27.46 21.68 -0.66
CA PRO A 129 28.00 20.99 -1.82
C PRO A 129 26.95 20.08 -2.48
N ALA A 130 26.73 20.27 -3.78
CA ALA A 130 25.77 19.49 -4.58
C ALA A 130 26.41 19.09 -5.94
N PRO A 131 25.93 18.05 -6.65
CA PRO A 131 24.84 17.16 -6.27
C PRO A 131 25.28 16.16 -5.20
N ILE A 132 24.47 16.04 -4.16
CA ILE A 132 24.70 15.13 -3.04
C ILE A 132 24.35 13.71 -3.47
N GLN A 133 25.14 12.75 -3.01
CA GLN A 133 24.93 11.32 -3.23
C GLN A 133 24.70 10.57 -1.92
N ASN A 134 25.30 11.03 -0.82
CA ASN A 134 25.13 10.45 0.50
C ASN A 134 25.50 11.44 1.61
N ILE A 135 25.03 11.17 2.83
CA ILE A 135 25.40 11.88 4.05
C ILE A 135 25.84 10.87 5.12
N GLY A 136 26.79 11.24 5.96
CA GLY A 136 27.29 10.41 7.04
C GLY A 136 27.94 11.23 8.14
N LEU A 137 28.51 10.53 9.11
CA LEU A 137 29.24 11.14 10.23
C LEU A 137 30.68 10.63 10.25
N TYR A 138 31.61 11.54 10.55
CA TYR A 138 33.00 11.20 10.85
C TYR A 138 33.40 11.84 12.18
N HIS A 139 33.60 11.02 13.21
CA HIS A 139 33.82 11.48 14.59
C HIS A 139 32.78 12.51 15.10
N GLY A 140 31.52 12.38 14.66
CA GLY A 140 30.43 13.29 15.02
C GLY A 140 30.26 14.50 14.10
N GLU A 141 31.18 14.72 13.17
CA GLU A 141 31.09 15.80 12.18
C GLU A 141 30.33 15.34 10.93
N PRO A 142 29.39 16.16 10.40
CA PRO A 142 28.67 15.87 9.17
C PRO A 142 29.59 15.75 7.97
N VAL A 143 29.38 14.71 7.16
CA VAL A 143 30.10 14.50 5.89
C VAL A 143 29.11 14.28 4.77
N LEU A 144 29.28 15.03 3.68
CA LEU A 144 28.58 14.82 2.42
C LEU A 144 29.47 14.14 1.39
N GLN A 145 28.93 13.16 0.70
CA GLN A 145 29.53 12.63 -0.52
C GLN A 145 28.87 13.31 -1.72
N THR A 146 29.68 13.96 -2.56
CA THR A 146 29.25 14.39 -3.89
C THR A 146 30.00 13.61 -4.96
N ARG A 147 29.65 13.83 -6.23
CA ARG A 147 30.34 13.19 -7.36
C ARG A 147 31.83 13.50 -7.44
N GLN A 148 32.24 14.66 -6.92
CA GLN A 148 33.60 15.16 -7.07
C GLN A 148 34.49 14.84 -5.87
N ALA A 149 33.94 14.94 -4.66
CA ALA A 149 34.69 14.80 -3.42
C ALA A 149 33.77 14.49 -2.24
N MET A 150 34.38 14.16 -1.11
CA MET A 150 33.72 14.21 0.19
C MET A 150 33.96 15.56 0.84
N TRP A 151 32.95 16.09 1.50
CA TRP A 151 32.98 17.40 2.13
C TRP A 151 32.58 17.24 3.59
N ARG A 152 33.42 17.72 4.49
CA ARG A 152 33.14 17.73 5.92
C ARG A 152 32.67 19.09 6.36
N SER A 153 31.70 19.11 7.27
CA SER A 153 31.19 20.33 7.86
C SER A 153 31.36 20.40 9.38
N ASN A 154 31.25 21.60 9.89
CA ASN A 154 31.10 21.91 11.31
C ASN A 154 29.64 21.71 11.77
N PHE A 155 29.38 21.93 13.06
CA PHE A 155 28.05 21.74 13.64
C PHE A 155 26.97 22.68 13.07
N MET A 156 27.37 23.85 12.57
CA MET A 156 26.46 24.85 11.99
C MET A 156 26.10 24.57 10.52
N LEU A 157 26.73 23.56 9.89
CA LEU A 157 26.51 23.20 8.49
C LEU A 157 26.84 24.31 7.47
N ASP A 158 27.58 25.34 7.89
CA ASP A 158 27.85 26.56 7.11
C ASP A 158 29.26 26.59 6.49
N LYS A 159 30.13 25.65 6.86
CA LYS A 159 31.48 25.51 6.31
C LYS A 159 31.69 24.12 5.78
N TRP A 160 32.12 23.99 4.53
CA TRP A 160 32.34 22.70 3.87
C TRP A 160 33.77 22.64 3.33
N GLU A 161 34.56 21.71 3.88
CA GLU A 161 35.95 21.52 3.49
C GLU A 161 36.14 20.15 2.83
N PRO A 162 36.89 20.06 1.72
CA PRO A 162 37.13 18.79 1.06
C PRO A 162 37.95 17.87 1.97
N ILE A 163 37.54 16.60 2.06
CA ILE A 163 38.23 15.56 2.80
C ILE A 163 38.49 14.34 1.91
N SER A 164 39.46 13.52 2.30
CA SER A 164 39.77 12.24 1.65
C SER A 164 40.00 11.14 2.70
N LEU A 165 39.13 11.12 3.71
CA LEU A 165 39.24 10.22 4.86
C LEU A 165 38.49 8.91 4.60
N GLN A 166 39.01 7.82 5.15
CA GLN A 166 38.29 6.56 5.28
C GLN A 166 37.60 6.50 6.65
N GLY A 167 36.54 5.70 6.78
CA GLY A 167 35.86 5.51 8.06
C GLY A 167 34.68 6.45 8.33
N VAL A 168 34.12 7.09 7.30
CA VAL A 168 32.82 7.77 7.42
C VAL A 168 31.72 6.74 7.68
N SER A 169 30.94 6.96 8.74
CA SER A 169 29.73 6.19 9.01
C SER A 169 28.59 6.74 8.16
N TRP A 170 28.45 6.19 6.96
CA TRP A 170 27.42 6.59 5.99
C TRP A 170 26.00 6.23 6.47
N SER A 171 25.06 7.10 6.15
CA SER A 171 23.64 6.78 6.19
C SER A 171 23.35 5.68 5.17
N MET A 172 22.65 4.65 5.60
CA MET A 172 22.30 3.50 4.76
C MET A 172 20.80 3.26 4.82
N PRO A 173 20.16 2.91 3.67
CA PRO A 173 18.77 2.52 3.67
C PRO A 173 18.54 1.40 4.67
N HIS A 174 17.46 1.53 5.43
CA HIS A 174 17.08 0.58 6.47
C HIS A 174 15.68 0.05 6.14
N PRO A 175 15.44 -1.28 6.19
CA PRO A 175 14.12 -1.84 5.97
C PRO A 175 13.12 -1.33 7.02
N LEU A 176 11.84 -1.24 6.65
CA LEU A 176 10.80 -0.85 7.60
C LEU A 176 10.70 -1.88 8.73
N PRO A 177 10.78 -1.46 10.01
CA PRO A 177 10.41 -2.31 11.12
C PRO A 177 8.94 -2.74 11.01
N GLN A 178 8.61 -3.96 11.43
CA GLN A 178 7.26 -4.51 11.31
C GLN A 178 6.18 -3.59 11.93
N SER A 179 6.48 -2.97 13.07
CA SER A 179 5.58 -2.03 13.74
C SER A 179 5.26 -0.79 12.89
N VAL A 180 6.26 -0.23 12.21
CA VAL A 180 6.08 0.92 11.31
C VAL A 180 5.37 0.50 10.03
N HIS A 181 5.70 -0.68 9.51
CA HIS A 181 5.02 -1.26 8.34
C HIS A 181 3.52 -1.43 8.60
N ASP A 182 3.13 -2.00 9.75
CA ASP A 182 1.73 -2.23 10.09
C ASP A 182 0.97 -0.91 10.34
N ALA A 183 1.62 0.07 10.97
CA ALA A 183 1.06 1.41 11.14
C ALA A 183 0.85 2.12 9.80
N LEU A 184 1.81 2.01 8.86
CA LEU A 184 1.66 2.52 7.49
C LEU A 184 0.55 1.77 6.72
N LYS A 185 0.44 0.45 6.88
CA LYS A 185 -0.64 -0.35 6.29
C LYS A 185 -2.00 0.16 6.76
N GLN A 186 -2.14 0.43 8.06
CA GLN A 186 -3.35 1.02 8.63
C GLN A 186 -3.59 2.46 8.13
N PHE A 187 -2.55 3.27 7.97
CA PHE A 187 -2.66 4.62 7.43
C PHE A 187 -3.19 4.64 5.98
N PHE A 188 -2.60 3.83 5.10
CA PHE A 188 -2.97 3.83 3.67
C PHE A 188 -4.23 3.03 3.35
N TYR A 189 -4.47 1.92 4.03
CA TYR A 189 -5.55 0.98 3.69
C TYR A 189 -6.62 0.85 4.78
N GLY A 190 -6.50 1.59 5.88
CA GLY A 190 -7.48 1.59 6.95
C GLY A 190 -7.59 0.23 7.64
N LYS A 191 -8.84 -0.19 7.92
CA LYS A 191 -9.15 -1.43 8.63
C LYS A 191 -9.16 -2.67 7.72
N GLY A 192 -8.99 -2.50 6.41
CA GLY A 192 -9.11 -3.56 5.40
C GLY A 192 -10.46 -3.55 4.68
N ILE A 193 -10.92 -4.72 4.24
CA ILE A 193 -12.15 -4.88 3.45
C ILE A 193 -13.30 -5.26 4.37
N SER A 194 -14.43 -4.55 4.29
CA SER A 194 -15.62 -4.91 5.06
C SER A 194 -16.23 -6.22 4.56
N VAL A 195 -16.86 -6.97 5.46
CA VAL A 195 -17.59 -8.21 5.12
C VAL A 195 -18.69 -7.91 4.10
N GLN A 196 -19.36 -6.76 4.21
CA GLN A 196 -20.33 -6.32 3.21
C GLN A 196 -19.70 -6.20 1.82
N GLN A 197 -18.55 -5.53 1.69
CA GLN A 197 -17.87 -5.37 0.41
C GLN A 197 -17.45 -6.72 -0.17
N LEU A 198 -16.89 -7.61 0.68
CA LEU A 198 -16.53 -8.96 0.28
C LEU A 198 -17.74 -9.75 -0.25
N LEU A 199 -18.89 -9.68 0.45
CA LEU A 199 -20.12 -10.34 0.01
C LEU A 199 -20.63 -9.78 -1.32
N ILE A 200 -20.59 -8.47 -1.51
CA ILE A 200 -20.96 -7.81 -2.78
C ILE A 200 -20.07 -8.31 -3.92
N ASP A 201 -18.76 -8.42 -3.68
CA ASP A 201 -17.81 -8.85 -4.72
C ASP A 201 -17.87 -10.35 -5.00
N ILE A 202 -18.18 -11.18 -4.00
CA ILE A 202 -18.52 -12.59 -4.21
C ILE A 202 -19.82 -12.70 -5.01
N HIS A 203 -20.85 -11.93 -4.62
CA HIS A 203 -22.15 -11.94 -5.29
C HIS A 203 -22.00 -11.53 -6.75
N ASN A 204 -21.24 -10.48 -7.06
CA ASN A 204 -21.06 -9.99 -8.42
C ASN A 204 -19.95 -10.72 -9.20
N GLY A 205 -19.30 -11.72 -8.59
CA GLY A 205 -18.19 -12.47 -9.22
C GLY A 205 -16.88 -11.69 -9.30
N ARG A 206 -16.82 -10.43 -8.84
CA ARG A 206 -15.63 -9.57 -8.87
C ARG A 206 -14.45 -10.17 -8.10
N ILE A 207 -14.70 -11.01 -7.09
CA ILE A 207 -13.64 -11.73 -6.37
C ILE A 207 -12.79 -12.64 -7.29
N LEU A 208 -13.36 -13.14 -8.40
CA LEU A 208 -12.65 -13.92 -9.43
C LEU A 208 -12.13 -13.07 -10.61
N GLY A 209 -12.43 -11.77 -10.61
CA GLY A 209 -11.95 -10.81 -11.61
C GLY A 209 -12.94 -10.66 -12.74
N ASP A 210 -12.49 -10.16 -13.89
CA ASP A 210 -13.36 -9.89 -15.03
C ASP A 210 -14.08 -11.16 -15.52
N LEU A 211 -13.38 -12.30 -15.53
CA LEU A 211 -13.98 -13.60 -15.88
C LEU A 211 -15.14 -13.97 -14.95
N GLY A 212 -15.04 -13.66 -13.66
CA GLY A 212 -16.09 -13.93 -12.69
C GLY A 212 -17.34 -13.09 -12.95
N ILE A 213 -17.17 -11.83 -13.33
CA ILE A 213 -18.28 -10.92 -13.67
C ILE A 213 -19.04 -11.48 -14.88
N TRP A 214 -18.33 -11.78 -15.97
CA TRP A 214 -18.95 -12.37 -17.18
C TRP A 214 -19.63 -13.71 -16.92
N LEU A 215 -19.04 -14.56 -16.06
CA LEU A 215 -19.64 -15.83 -15.66
C LEU A 215 -20.97 -15.62 -14.94
N ILE A 216 -21.01 -14.70 -13.98
CA ILE A 216 -22.22 -14.38 -13.23
C ILE A 216 -23.31 -13.79 -14.14
N ASP A 217 -22.94 -12.91 -15.07
CA ASP A 217 -23.88 -12.31 -16.03
C ASP A 217 -24.48 -13.37 -16.96
N LEU A 218 -23.64 -14.27 -17.49
CA LEU A 218 -24.08 -15.39 -18.33
C LEU A 218 -25.06 -16.30 -17.58
N LEU A 219 -24.75 -16.64 -16.32
CA LEU A 219 -25.64 -17.44 -15.48
C LEU A 219 -26.98 -16.74 -15.23
N GLY A 220 -26.96 -15.42 -15.00
CA GLY A 220 -28.18 -14.62 -14.89
C GLY A 220 -29.05 -14.70 -16.14
N LEU A 221 -28.44 -14.55 -17.33
CA LEU A 221 -29.14 -14.68 -18.61
C LEU A 221 -29.73 -16.08 -18.81
N MET A 222 -28.99 -17.14 -18.43
CA MET A 222 -29.49 -18.51 -18.48
C MET A 222 -30.71 -18.70 -17.57
N ILE A 223 -30.69 -18.14 -16.36
CA ILE A 223 -31.82 -18.22 -15.42
C ILE A 223 -33.04 -17.50 -16.00
N VAL A 224 -32.87 -16.31 -16.60
CA VAL A 224 -33.95 -15.59 -17.29
C VAL A 224 -34.53 -16.43 -18.42
N PHE A 225 -33.68 -17.01 -19.27
CA PHE A 225 -34.11 -17.87 -20.37
C PHE A 225 -34.89 -19.10 -19.88
N LEU A 226 -34.40 -19.78 -18.84
CA LEU A 226 -35.09 -20.92 -18.22
C LEU A 226 -36.45 -20.51 -17.63
N SER A 227 -36.52 -19.34 -17.01
CA SER A 227 -37.76 -18.82 -16.42
C SER A 227 -38.81 -18.51 -17.48
N LEU A 228 -38.40 -17.85 -18.58
CA LEU A 228 -39.28 -17.54 -19.72
C LEU A 228 -39.78 -18.80 -20.42
N THR A 229 -38.90 -19.76 -20.68
CA THR A 229 -39.29 -21.03 -21.32
C THR A 229 -40.22 -21.85 -20.44
N GLY A 230 -40.01 -21.87 -19.12
CA GLY A 230 -40.93 -22.48 -18.16
C GLY A 230 -42.32 -21.86 -18.19
N LEU A 231 -42.40 -20.52 -18.14
CA LEU A 231 -43.66 -19.78 -18.23
C LEU A 231 -44.39 -20.03 -19.56
N TRP A 232 -43.65 -20.05 -20.67
CA TRP A 232 -44.21 -20.33 -22.00
C TRP A 232 -44.79 -21.75 -22.09
N MET A 233 -44.08 -22.75 -21.59
CA MET A 233 -44.58 -24.13 -21.55
C MET A 233 -45.82 -24.27 -20.67
N TRP A 234 -45.88 -23.57 -19.54
CA TRP A 234 -47.06 -23.56 -18.67
C TRP A 234 -48.27 -22.93 -19.38
N GLY A 235 -48.09 -21.78 -20.04
CA GLY A 235 -49.16 -21.13 -20.81
C GLY A 235 -49.70 -22.01 -21.93
N ARG A 236 -48.82 -22.73 -22.64
CA ARG A 236 -49.21 -23.69 -23.68
C ARG A 236 -49.95 -24.93 -23.19
N ARG A 237 -49.86 -25.27 -21.89
CA ARG A 237 -50.59 -26.40 -21.31
C ARG A 237 -51.99 -26.02 -20.84
N GLN A 238 -52.27 -24.72 -20.68
CA GLN A 238 -53.54 -24.21 -20.19
C GLN A 238 -54.47 -23.65 -21.29
N GLY A 239 -53.94 -23.43 -22.50
CA GLY A 239 -54.73 -23.13 -23.70
C GLY A 239 -54.78 -24.34 -24.63
#